data_AF-A0A231GL04-F1
#
_entry.id   AF-A0A231GL04-F1
#
_cell.length_a   1.000
_cell.length_b   1.000
_cell.length_c   1.000
_cell.angle_alpha   90.00
_cell.angle_beta   90.00
_cell.angle_gamma   90.00
#
_symmetry.space_group_name_H-M   'P 1'
#
loop_
_entity.id
_entity.type
_entity.pdbx_description
1 polymer ?
#
loop_
_entity_poly.entity_id
_entity_poly.type
_entity_poly.pdbx_seq_one_letter_code
_entity_poly.pdbx_strand_id
1 'polypeptide(L)'
;MLVSIASLRQPTFKSQLSQPRQPDQSIHDYLDDELVTRAELVRRKIKIAAKAARDDHGRPACVFVTLPEFFWNIPWHEVRNEQELHELNSAYLTKVTECVTLLISDLPVERYGKIVLLAGSCATLIKVGEGESSYYDVINYVLTISNKEYEVDMPLMSMWPKRYVSGIDFGRHVGSEDGYWFFKLFDEVVVRVKKVSSVQAEHSYFGGYEGIFINSLVVGCPFGINLCLDYAALKDGERDKEVELAGAKIDFLIACGMDFDDGKRHLSSLQFAVRNDGMGDGECEVVKLEAGWIVGVVPSVVIDDSLHLAAIQIA
;
A
#
# COMPACT_ATOMS: atom_id res chain seq x y z
N MET A 1 1.91 -0.83 -25.11
CA MET A 1 2.84 -0.07 -24.25
C MET A 1 3.53 -1.02 -23.29
N LEU A 2 4.86 -1.04 -23.26
CA LEU A 2 5.63 -1.89 -22.35
C LEU A 2 5.71 -1.23 -20.96
N VAL A 3 5.37 -1.97 -19.91
CA VAL A 3 5.46 -1.55 -18.51
C VAL A 3 6.23 -2.60 -17.73
N SER A 4 7.06 -2.17 -16.78
CA SER A 4 7.73 -3.08 -15.85
C SER A 4 7.10 -3.00 -14.47
N ILE A 5 6.95 -4.15 -13.80
CA ILE A 5 6.43 -4.27 -12.44
C ILE A 5 7.54 -4.79 -11.55
N ALA A 6 7.96 -3.99 -10.58
CA ALA A 6 8.95 -4.34 -9.58
C ALA A 6 8.27 -4.48 -8.21
N SER A 7 8.15 -5.69 -7.69
CA SER A 7 7.47 -5.96 -6.43
C SER A 7 8.48 -6.39 -5.36
N LEU A 8 8.48 -5.69 -4.23
CA LEU A 8 9.29 -6.06 -3.09
C LEU A 8 8.57 -7.15 -2.30
N ARG A 9 9.14 -8.36 -2.29
CA ARG A 9 8.72 -9.48 -1.45
C ARG A 9 9.24 -9.25 -0.02
N GLN A 10 8.42 -8.67 0.84
CA GLN A 10 8.80 -8.35 2.21
C GLN A 10 7.73 -8.80 3.21
N PRO A 11 8.07 -9.66 4.17
CA PRO A 11 7.22 -9.92 5.33
C PRO A 11 6.88 -8.63 6.09
N THR A 12 5.60 -8.38 6.35
CA THR A 12 5.14 -7.22 7.13
C THR A 12 4.51 -7.63 8.45
N PHE A 13 3.76 -8.74 8.49
CA PHE A 13 3.10 -9.21 9.71
C PHE A 13 4.09 -9.70 10.79
N LYS A 14 5.22 -10.28 10.37
CA LYS A 14 6.37 -10.64 11.21
C LYS A 14 7.64 -10.10 10.58
N SER A 15 7.67 -8.78 10.40
CA SER A 15 8.76 -8.10 9.71
C SER A 15 10.10 -8.38 10.37
N GLN A 16 11.05 -8.91 9.60
CA GLN A 16 12.45 -9.02 10.00
C GLN A 16 13.15 -7.65 10.03
N LEU A 17 12.51 -6.60 9.48
CA LEU A 17 13.03 -5.24 9.52
C LEU A 17 12.82 -4.59 10.89
N SER A 18 11.83 -5.06 11.65
CA SER A 18 11.51 -4.46 12.94
C SER A 18 12.42 -4.96 14.04
N GLN A 19 13.04 -4.01 14.73
CA GLN A 19 13.82 -4.30 15.94
C GLN A 19 12.94 -4.07 17.18
N PRO A 20 13.15 -4.81 18.29
CA PRO A 20 12.44 -4.51 19.54
C PRO A 20 12.72 -3.08 20.02
N ARG A 21 11.67 -2.38 20.48
CA ARG A 21 11.82 -1.01 21.00
C ARG A 21 12.58 -1.01 22.31
N GLN A 22 13.53 -0.07 22.47
CA GLN A 22 14.28 0.03 23.73
C GLN A 22 13.37 0.49 24.89
N PRO A 23 13.63 0.08 26.15
CA PRO A 23 12.75 0.38 27.28
C PRO A 23 12.47 1.88 27.50
N ASP A 24 13.43 2.74 27.22
CA ASP A 24 13.38 4.20 27.43
C ASP A 24 13.10 5.00 26.14
N GLN A 25 13.06 4.35 24.99
CA GLN A 25 12.80 4.99 23.70
C GLN A 25 11.33 5.42 23.60
N SER A 26 11.07 6.65 23.14
CA SER A 26 9.70 7.11 22.86
C SER A 26 9.10 6.39 21.65
N ILE A 27 7.78 6.41 21.49
CA ILE A 27 7.14 5.77 20.34
C ILE A 27 7.48 6.50 19.04
N HIS A 28 7.70 7.82 19.12
CA HIS A 28 8.08 8.64 17.98
C HIS A 28 9.51 8.36 17.50
N ASP A 29 10.47 8.25 18.42
CA ASP A 29 11.86 7.93 18.08
C ASP A 29 11.95 6.51 17.49
N TYR A 30 11.20 5.57 18.07
CA TYR A 30 11.13 4.21 17.54
C TYR A 30 10.54 4.17 16.13
N LEU A 31 9.46 4.91 15.89
CA LEU A 31 8.90 5.04 14.55
C LEU A 31 9.91 5.66 13.57
N ASP A 32 10.67 6.67 13.97
CA ASP A 32 11.69 7.27 13.10
C ASP A 32 12.77 6.28 12.68
N ASP A 33 13.31 5.51 13.62
CA ASP A 33 14.32 4.49 13.33
C ASP A 33 13.79 3.43 12.34
N GLU A 34 12.54 2.98 12.58
CA GLU A 34 11.85 2.01 11.74
C GLU A 34 11.57 2.54 10.32
N LEU A 35 11.17 3.81 10.20
CA LEU A 35 10.90 4.47 8.92
C LEU A 35 12.18 4.74 8.12
N VAL A 36 13.25 5.22 8.77
CA VAL A 36 14.55 5.44 8.13
C VAL A 36 15.07 4.15 7.51
N THR A 37 15.06 3.05 8.28
CA THR A 37 15.53 1.74 7.83
C THR A 37 14.74 1.25 6.60
N ARG A 38 13.41 1.35 6.65
CA ARG A 38 12.53 0.98 5.53
C ARG A 38 12.73 1.87 4.31
N ALA A 39 12.83 3.18 4.50
CA ALA A 39 13.04 4.13 3.42
C ALA A 39 14.39 3.89 2.71
N GLU A 40 15.46 3.62 3.45
CA GLU A 40 16.76 3.28 2.84
C GLU A 40 16.70 2.00 2.00
N LEU A 41 16.03 0.96 2.50
CA LEU A 41 15.76 -0.26 1.74
C LEU A 41 15.01 0.05 0.45
N VAL A 42 13.87 0.74 0.54
CA VAL A 42 13.03 1.06 -0.62
C VAL A 42 13.80 1.92 -1.63
N ARG A 43 14.54 2.93 -1.17
CA ARG A 43 15.38 3.79 -2.03
C ARG A 43 16.39 2.96 -2.83
N ARG A 44 17.07 2.00 -2.19
CA ARG A 44 17.99 1.08 -2.87
C ARG A 44 17.24 0.24 -3.90
N LYS A 45 16.12 -0.38 -3.51
CA LYS A 45 15.35 -1.29 -4.36
C LYS A 45 14.76 -0.59 -5.59
N ILE A 46 14.27 0.64 -5.46
CA ILE A 46 13.79 1.45 -6.61
C ILE A 46 14.92 1.68 -7.61
N LYS A 47 16.12 2.06 -7.14
CA LYS A 47 17.29 2.29 -8.03
C LYS A 47 17.70 1.02 -8.77
N ILE A 48 17.65 -0.13 -8.09
CA ILE A 48 17.94 -1.43 -8.68
C ILE A 48 16.87 -1.80 -9.72
N ALA A 49 15.58 -1.68 -9.38
CA ALA A 49 14.47 -1.93 -10.29
C ALA A 49 14.57 -1.09 -11.56
N ALA A 50 14.79 0.22 -11.41
CA ALA A 50 14.91 1.15 -12.54
C ALA A 50 16.10 0.79 -13.44
N LYS A 51 17.21 0.32 -12.87
CA LYS A 51 18.36 -0.15 -13.65
C LYS A 51 18.03 -1.45 -14.39
N ALA A 52 17.56 -2.48 -13.67
CA ALA A 52 17.24 -3.78 -14.24
C ALA A 52 16.17 -3.67 -15.34
N ALA A 53 15.11 -2.89 -15.12
CA ALA A 53 14.09 -2.65 -16.14
C ALA A 53 14.66 -2.00 -17.42
N ARG A 54 15.69 -1.15 -17.29
CA ARG A 54 16.34 -0.58 -18.48
C ARG A 54 17.24 -1.58 -19.20
N ASP A 55 17.98 -2.36 -18.45
CA ASP A 55 18.96 -3.31 -18.98
C ASP A 55 18.24 -4.54 -19.59
N ASP A 56 17.20 -5.04 -18.93
CA ASP A 56 16.51 -6.30 -19.28
C ASP A 56 15.28 -6.08 -20.18
N HIS A 57 14.53 -5.00 -19.98
CA HIS A 57 13.29 -4.72 -20.73
C HIS A 57 13.43 -3.54 -21.72
N GLY A 58 14.60 -2.88 -21.77
CA GLY A 58 14.88 -1.77 -22.68
C GLY A 58 14.33 -0.42 -22.21
N ARG A 59 13.45 0.23 -22.97
CA ARG A 59 12.86 1.52 -22.57
C ARG A 59 11.37 1.33 -22.27
N PRO A 60 11.00 0.76 -21.10
CA PRO A 60 9.61 0.68 -20.71
C PRO A 60 9.03 2.09 -20.54
N ALA A 61 7.73 2.24 -20.75
CA ALA A 61 7.02 3.50 -20.53
C ALA A 61 7.03 3.91 -19.05
N CYS A 62 7.01 2.93 -18.15
CA CYS A 62 7.06 3.12 -16.70
C CYS A 62 7.57 1.85 -15.99
N VAL A 63 8.17 2.05 -14.81
CA VAL A 63 8.41 1.01 -13.81
C VAL A 63 7.48 1.26 -12.63
N PHE A 64 6.48 0.40 -12.42
CA PHE A 64 5.75 0.39 -11.16
C PHE A 64 6.60 -0.29 -10.09
N VAL A 65 6.69 0.31 -8.91
CA VAL A 65 7.30 -0.31 -7.73
C VAL A 65 6.21 -0.52 -6.71
N THR A 66 6.05 -1.75 -6.21
CA THR A 66 5.00 -2.08 -5.24
C THR A 66 5.59 -2.61 -3.95
N LEU A 67 5.00 -2.19 -2.83
CA LEU A 67 5.29 -2.71 -1.48
C LEU A 67 4.00 -3.33 -0.89
N PRO A 68 4.11 -4.31 0.01
CA PRO A 68 2.96 -5.03 0.58
C PRO A 68 2.14 -4.19 1.58
N GLU A 69 0.99 -4.74 2.01
CA GLU A 69 0.17 -4.14 3.08
C GLU A 69 0.93 -4.10 4.41
N PHE A 70 0.71 -3.06 5.21
CA PHE A 70 1.33 -2.80 6.52
C PHE A 70 2.85 -2.58 6.48
N PHE A 71 3.44 -2.32 5.31
CA PHE A 71 4.88 -2.15 5.16
C PHE A 71 5.48 -1.11 6.12
N TRP A 72 4.76 0.00 6.34
CA TRP A 72 5.22 1.10 7.21
C TRP A 72 4.86 0.94 8.68
N ASN A 73 4.00 -0.02 9.02
CA ASN A 73 3.59 -0.22 10.39
C ASN A 73 4.75 -0.77 11.23
N ILE A 74 4.87 -0.22 12.44
CA ILE A 74 5.62 -0.88 13.51
C ILE A 74 4.76 -2.01 14.11
N PRO A 75 5.36 -3.00 14.78
CA PRO A 75 4.60 -4.05 15.43
C PRO A 75 3.66 -3.50 16.51
N TRP A 76 2.39 -3.89 16.50
CA TRP A 76 1.38 -3.40 17.45
C TRP A 76 1.71 -3.65 18.92
N HIS A 77 2.53 -4.65 19.23
CA HIS A 77 2.96 -4.97 20.59
C HIS A 77 4.02 -4.00 21.15
N GLU A 78 4.58 -3.12 20.33
CA GLU A 78 5.53 -2.08 20.74
C GLU A 78 4.84 -0.81 21.27
N VAL A 79 3.51 -0.73 21.08
CA VAL A 79 2.66 0.31 21.66
C VAL A 79 2.33 -0.08 23.09
N ARG A 80 2.62 0.81 24.05
CA ARG A 80 2.57 0.49 25.49
C ARG A 80 1.30 0.97 26.18
N ASN A 81 0.63 1.96 25.60
CA ASN A 81 -0.56 2.57 26.20
C ASN A 81 -1.41 3.29 25.14
N GLU A 82 -2.61 3.71 25.54
CA GLU A 82 -3.55 4.40 24.65
C GLU A 82 -3.03 5.76 24.17
N GLN A 83 -2.23 6.46 24.97
CA GLN A 83 -1.65 7.75 24.58
C GLN A 83 -0.69 7.59 23.40
N GLU A 84 0.18 6.57 23.43
CA GLU A 84 1.07 6.24 22.31
C GLU A 84 0.30 5.84 21.04
N LEU A 85 -0.86 5.18 21.18
CA LEU A 85 -1.72 4.86 20.04
C LEU A 85 -2.23 6.13 19.33
N HIS A 86 -2.63 7.14 20.10
CA HIS A 86 -3.08 8.42 19.54
C HIS A 86 -1.93 9.22 18.92
N GLU A 87 -0.76 9.20 19.56
CA GLU A 87 0.47 9.82 19.04
C GLU A 87 0.90 9.20 17.71
N LEU A 88 0.83 7.88 17.59
CA LEU A 88 1.14 7.15 16.36
C LEU A 88 0.25 7.55 15.20
N ASN A 89 -1.03 7.81 15.46
CA ASN A 89 -1.95 8.17 14.40
C ASN A 89 -1.53 9.44 13.66
N SER A 90 -1.27 10.52 14.39
CA SER A 90 -0.76 11.76 13.78
C SER A 90 0.63 11.54 13.17
N ALA A 91 1.49 10.78 13.84
CA ALA A 91 2.84 10.53 13.36
C ALA A 91 2.88 9.77 12.03
N TYR A 92 2.05 8.73 11.85
CA TYR A 92 2.00 7.98 10.59
C TYR A 92 1.57 8.85 9.41
N LEU A 93 0.50 9.64 9.58
CA LEU A 93 -0.03 10.51 8.52
C LEU A 93 1.02 11.54 8.04
N THR A 94 1.84 12.05 8.96
CA THR A 94 2.91 13.01 8.63
C THR A 94 4.17 12.30 8.14
N LYS A 95 4.78 11.44 8.96
CA LYS A 95 6.13 10.91 8.74
C LYS A 95 6.20 9.93 7.57
N VAL A 96 5.17 9.10 7.35
CA VAL A 96 5.14 8.19 6.19
C VAL A 96 5.05 8.98 4.88
N THR A 97 4.22 10.02 4.86
CA THR A 97 4.06 10.92 3.71
C THR A 97 5.38 11.62 3.37
N GLU A 98 6.08 12.15 4.38
CA GLU A 98 7.40 12.76 4.21
C GLU A 98 8.42 11.74 3.67
N CYS A 99 8.47 10.54 4.23
CA CYS A 99 9.36 9.48 3.76
C CYS A 99 9.10 9.13 2.29
N VAL A 100 7.84 8.88 1.93
CA VAL A 100 7.44 8.52 0.55
C VAL A 100 7.74 9.64 -0.45
N THR A 101 7.52 10.89 -0.06
CA THR A 101 7.88 12.07 -0.85
C THR A 101 9.39 12.09 -1.14
N LEU A 102 10.22 11.94 -0.12
CA LEU A 102 11.68 11.95 -0.25
C LEU A 102 12.21 10.82 -1.13
N LEU A 103 11.60 9.63 -1.07
CA LEU A 103 11.99 8.49 -1.90
C LEU A 103 11.95 8.80 -3.39
N ILE A 104 10.93 9.55 -3.83
CA ILE A 104 10.70 9.86 -5.24
C ILE A 104 11.41 11.13 -5.69
N SER A 105 11.50 12.15 -4.83
CA SER A 105 12.18 13.41 -5.16
C SER A 105 13.66 13.25 -5.51
N ASP A 106 14.31 12.21 -5.01
CA ASP A 106 15.72 11.89 -5.30
C ASP A 106 15.92 11.15 -6.65
N LEU A 107 14.87 10.94 -7.45
CA LEU A 107 14.88 10.06 -8.61
C LEU A 107 14.47 10.77 -9.91
N PRO A 108 15.34 11.61 -10.52
CA PRO A 108 15.01 12.29 -11.77
C PRO A 108 14.73 11.32 -12.93
N VAL A 109 13.67 11.60 -13.70
CA VAL A 109 13.21 10.77 -14.83
C VAL A 109 14.28 10.60 -15.90
N GLU A 110 15.13 11.60 -16.13
CA GLU A 110 16.22 11.56 -17.10
C GLU A 110 17.20 10.43 -16.80
N ARG A 111 17.39 10.12 -15.52
CA ARG A 111 18.32 9.09 -15.05
C ARG A 111 17.63 7.76 -14.82
N TYR A 112 16.42 7.78 -14.27
CA TYR A 112 15.76 6.57 -13.78
C TYR A 112 14.61 6.08 -14.68
N GLY A 113 14.17 6.87 -15.66
CA GLY A 113 12.90 6.64 -16.35
C GLY A 113 11.72 7.01 -15.47
N LYS A 114 10.49 6.83 -15.98
CA LYS A 114 9.27 7.06 -15.20
C LYS A 114 9.05 5.93 -14.20
N ILE A 115 8.79 6.27 -12.96
CA ILE A 115 8.56 5.39 -11.83
C ILE A 115 7.25 5.80 -11.18
N VAL A 116 6.37 4.83 -10.94
CA VAL A 116 5.20 4.99 -10.06
C VAL A 116 5.40 4.09 -8.86
N LEU A 117 5.43 4.65 -7.67
CA LEU A 117 5.54 3.90 -6.42
C LEU A 117 4.15 3.74 -5.81
N LEU A 118 3.73 2.49 -5.63
CA LEU A 118 2.64 2.09 -4.74
C LEU A 118 3.30 1.71 -3.42
N ALA A 119 3.33 2.64 -2.47
CA ALA A 119 4.21 2.59 -1.32
C ALA A 119 3.85 1.52 -0.28
N GLY A 120 2.98 0.56 -0.58
CA GLY A 120 2.43 -0.32 0.45
C GLY A 120 1.58 0.48 1.43
N SER A 121 0.95 -0.22 2.37
CA SER A 121 -0.02 0.43 3.25
C SER A 121 0.56 0.79 4.62
N CYS A 122 -0.08 1.77 5.25
CA CYS A 122 0.09 2.09 6.65
C CYS A 122 -1.27 2.13 7.34
N ALA A 123 -1.46 1.35 8.40
CA ALA A 123 -2.69 1.28 9.17
C ALA A 123 -2.60 2.03 10.50
N THR A 124 -3.63 2.78 10.85
CA THR A 124 -3.73 3.50 12.11
C THR A 124 -5.20 3.59 12.56
N LEU A 125 -5.39 3.93 13.83
CA LEU A 125 -6.67 4.00 14.51
C LEU A 125 -6.96 5.44 14.96
N ILE A 126 -8.19 5.91 14.69
CA ILE A 126 -8.71 7.18 15.19
C ILE A 126 -9.81 6.91 16.19
N LYS A 127 -9.66 7.40 17.42
CA LYS A 127 -10.73 7.31 18.42
C LYS A 127 -11.87 8.25 18.07
N VAL A 128 -13.09 7.72 18.10
CA VAL A 128 -14.34 8.44 17.88
C VAL A 128 -15.23 8.28 19.10
N GLY A 129 -15.70 9.39 19.65
CA GLY A 129 -16.53 9.44 20.85
C GLY A 129 -15.74 9.28 22.15
N GLU A 130 -16.48 9.25 23.27
CA GLU A 130 -15.93 9.17 24.63
C GLU A 130 -16.65 8.09 25.45
N GLY A 131 -15.99 7.58 26.49
CA GLY A 131 -16.57 6.57 27.39
C GLY A 131 -16.85 5.23 26.72
N GLU A 132 -17.87 4.51 27.21
CA GLU A 132 -18.23 3.15 26.75
C GLU A 132 -18.77 3.10 25.31
N SER A 133 -19.21 4.23 24.77
CA SER A 133 -19.64 4.34 23.38
C SER A 133 -18.50 4.68 22.41
N SER A 134 -17.27 4.88 22.91
CA SER A 134 -16.12 5.13 22.06
C SER A 134 -15.77 3.92 21.19
N TYR A 135 -15.30 4.18 19.98
CA TYR A 135 -14.76 3.19 19.07
C TYR A 135 -13.59 3.77 18.31
N TYR A 136 -12.89 2.94 17.57
CA TYR A 136 -11.85 3.35 16.65
C TYR A 136 -12.33 3.19 15.21
N ASP A 137 -12.27 4.27 14.44
CA ASP A 137 -12.29 4.19 12.98
C ASP A 137 -10.87 3.90 12.46
N VAL A 138 -10.79 3.36 11.26
CA VAL A 138 -9.53 2.86 10.68
C VAL A 138 -9.10 3.72 9.52
N ILE A 139 -7.85 4.14 9.53
CA ILE A 139 -7.16 4.61 8.32
C ILE A 139 -6.10 3.57 7.97
N ASN A 140 -6.33 2.78 6.93
CA ASN A 140 -5.30 1.92 6.34
C ASN A 140 -5.15 2.34 4.89
N TYR A 141 -4.02 2.93 4.51
CA TYR A 141 -3.91 3.65 3.24
C TYR A 141 -2.62 3.34 2.50
N VAL A 142 -2.69 3.33 1.17
CA VAL A 142 -1.54 3.30 0.27
C VAL A 142 -1.32 4.69 -0.29
N LEU A 143 -0.08 5.17 -0.23
CA LEU A 143 0.35 6.35 -0.96
C LEU A 143 0.85 5.95 -2.35
N THR A 144 0.40 6.70 -3.35
CA THR A 144 0.78 6.53 -4.75
C THR A 144 1.39 7.83 -5.26
N ILE A 145 2.60 7.73 -5.81
CA ILE A 145 3.41 8.89 -6.20
C ILE A 145 4.29 8.54 -7.42
N SER A 146 4.52 9.51 -8.31
CA SER A 146 5.38 9.34 -9.50
C SER A 146 6.57 10.28 -9.46
N ASN A 147 7.73 9.84 -9.97
CA ASN A 147 8.82 10.77 -10.20
C ASN A 147 8.46 11.71 -11.37
N LYS A 148 8.56 13.02 -11.13
CA LYS A 148 8.32 14.07 -12.14
C LYS A 148 6.87 14.34 -12.56
N GLU A 149 5.93 14.10 -11.66
CA GLU A 149 4.65 14.80 -11.69
C GLU A 149 4.62 15.71 -10.47
N TYR A 150 5.16 16.92 -10.64
CA TYR A 150 5.14 17.96 -9.63
C TYR A 150 4.24 19.07 -10.15
N GLU A 151 3.31 19.52 -9.32
CA GLU A 151 2.77 20.87 -9.46
C GLU A 151 3.58 21.76 -8.50
N VAL A 152 4.53 22.54 -9.05
CA VAL A 152 5.58 23.30 -8.31
C VAL A 152 6.73 22.40 -7.83
N ASP A 153 7.29 22.61 -6.63
CA ASP A 153 8.40 21.82 -6.04
C ASP A 153 7.88 20.66 -5.16
N MET A 154 6.58 20.36 -5.23
CA MET A 154 5.91 19.32 -4.43
C MET A 154 5.37 18.20 -5.33
N PRO A 155 5.64 16.92 -5.02
CA PRO A 155 5.19 15.82 -5.86
C PRO A 155 3.68 15.64 -5.72
N LEU A 156 3.01 15.35 -6.83
CA LEU A 156 1.63 14.90 -6.83
C LEU A 156 1.55 13.53 -6.17
N MET A 157 0.63 13.41 -5.20
CA MET A 157 0.48 12.22 -4.39
C MET A 157 -0.99 11.95 -4.12
N SER A 158 -1.38 10.70 -4.33
CA SER A 158 -2.71 10.20 -4.01
C SER A 158 -2.65 9.19 -2.88
N MET A 159 -3.66 9.24 -2.03
CA MET A 159 -3.95 8.26 -0.99
C MET A 159 -5.14 7.40 -1.40
N TRP A 160 -4.97 6.08 -1.35
CA TRP A 160 -6.07 5.12 -1.49
C TRP A 160 -6.28 4.37 -0.18
N PRO A 161 -7.41 4.56 0.53
CA PRO A 161 -7.69 3.86 1.77
C PRO A 161 -8.35 2.49 1.52
N LYS A 162 -8.13 1.55 2.45
CA LYS A 162 -8.85 0.29 2.59
C LYS A 162 -10.24 0.55 3.19
N ARG A 163 -11.27 -0.10 2.64
CA ARG A 163 -12.66 0.05 3.11
C ARG A 163 -13.02 -0.96 4.19
N TYR A 164 -12.68 -2.23 4.01
CA TYR A 164 -13.09 -3.33 4.90
C TYR A 164 -11.96 -3.79 5.80
N VAL A 165 -12.19 -3.74 7.11
CA VAL A 165 -11.20 -4.16 8.12
C VAL A 165 -11.22 -5.67 8.28
N SER A 166 -10.05 -6.31 8.18
CA SER A 166 -9.90 -7.75 8.42
C SER A 166 -9.60 -8.07 9.88
N GLY A 167 -9.92 -9.29 10.32
CA GLY A 167 -9.63 -9.80 11.66
C GLY A 167 -8.14 -9.98 11.98
N ILE A 168 -7.24 -9.57 11.08
CA ILE A 168 -5.79 -9.60 11.28
C ILE A 168 -5.16 -8.20 11.22
N ASP A 169 -5.93 -7.15 10.94
CA ASP A 169 -5.38 -5.81 10.68
C ASP A 169 -4.69 -5.22 11.93
N PHE A 170 -5.18 -5.59 13.12
CA PHE A 170 -4.74 -5.01 14.38
C PHE A 170 -4.53 -6.09 15.45
N GLY A 171 -3.32 -6.20 15.99
CA GLY A 171 -3.01 -7.08 17.13
C GLY A 171 -3.66 -8.47 17.05
N ARG A 172 -4.17 -8.96 18.19
CA ARG A 172 -4.91 -10.24 18.26
C ARG A 172 -6.41 -9.99 18.22
N HIS A 173 -7.11 -10.54 17.25
CA HIS A 173 -8.57 -10.58 17.24
C HIS A 173 -9.11 -11.44 18.39
N VAL A 174 -10.04 -10.87 19.18
CA VAL A 174 -10.62 -11.50 20.38
C VAL A 174 -12.15 -11.62 20.35
N GLY A 175 -12.80 -11.02 19.36
CA GLY A 175 -14.25 -11.13 19.19
C GLY A 175 -14.81 -10.13 18.19
N SER A 176 -16.12 -10.18 18.00
CA SER A 176 -16.82 -9.29 17.09
C SER A 176 -18.25 -9.05 17.54
N GLU A 177 -18.78 -7.89 17.19
CA GLU A 177 -20.20 -7.57 17.26
C GLU A 177 -20.68 -6.99 15.92
N ASP A 178 -21.96 -6.64 15.82
CA ASP A 178 -22.47 -6.04 14.59
C ASP A 178 -21.75 -4.72 14.30
N GLY A 179 -21.21 -4.59 13.08
CA GLY A 179 -20.43 -3.42 12.68
C GLY A 179 -19.03 -3.26 13.28
N TYR A 180 -18.59 -4.09 14.25
CA TYR A 180 -17.30 -3.92 14.93
C TYR A 180 -16.50 -5.22 15.12
N TRP A 181 -15.18 -5.09 15.09
CA TRP A 181 -14.19 -6.07 15.53
C TRP A 181 -13.61 -5.65 16.89
N PHE A 182 -13.19 -6.62 17.69
CA PHE A 182 -12.45 -6.39 18.93
C PHE A 182 -11.04 -6.94 18.81
N PHE A 183 -10.07 -6.09 19.07
CA PHE A 183 -8.65 -6.42 18.99
C PHE A 183 -7.96 -6.15 20.31
N LYS A 184 -7.17 -7.12 20.76
CA LYS A 184 -6.22 -6.96 21.86
C LYS A 184 -4.89 -6.49 21.26
N LEU A 185 -4.58 -5.20 21.44
CA LEU A 185 -3.36 -4.59 20.87
C LEU A 185 -2.14 -4.85 21.76
N PHE A 186 -2.28 -4.57 23.05
CA PHE A 186 -1.24 -4.70 24.08
C PHE A 186 -1.87 -4.92 25.47
N ASP A 187 -1.12 -5.54 26.38
CA ASP A 187 -1.50 -5.84 27.78
C ASP A 187 -2.94 -6.34 27.99
N GLU A 188 -3.82 -5.58 28.63
CA GLU A 188 -5.25 -5.89 28.83
C GLU A 188 -6.15 -4.97 27.98
N VAL A 189 -5.57 -4.17 27.08
CA VAL A 189 -6.31 -3.18 26.27
C VAL A 189 -6.95 -3.87 25.07
N VAL A 190 -8.29 -3.92 25.10
CA VAL A 190 -9.12 -4.33 23.99
C VAL A 190 -9.75 -3.10 23.36
N VAL A 191 -9.51 -2.89 22.07
CA VAL A 191 -10.10 -1.80 21.30
C VAL A 191 -11.27 -2.30 20.46
N ARG A 192 -12.34 -1.51 20.40
CA ARG A 192 -13.48 -1.73 19.51
C ARG A 192 -13.23 -0.99 18.20
N VAL A 193 -13.07 -1.70 17.10
CA VAL A 193 -12.71 -1.16 15.78
C VAL A 193 -13.86 -1.34 14.80
N LYS A 194 -14.20 -0.30 14.05
CA LYS A 194 -15.27 -0.34 13.05
C LYS A 194 -14.90 -1.27 11.89
N LYS A 195 -15.80 -2.14 11.46
CA LYS A 195 -15.58 -3.12 10.36
C LYS A 195 -15.43 -2.46 8.98
N VAL A 196 -16.02 -1.29 8.81
CA VAL A 196 -16.02 -0.54 7.55
C VAL A 196 -15.51 0.88 7.83
N SER A 197 -14.33 1.19 7.29
CA SER A 197 -13.71 2.51 7.40
C SER A 197 -14.60 3.56 6.74
N SER A 198 -14.59 4.79 7.27
CA SER A 198 -15.25 5.94 6.63
C SER A 198 -14.32 6.79 5.75
N VAL A 199 -13.03 6.47 5.70
CA VAL A 199 -12.00 7.27 4.99
C VAL A 199 -12.22 7.21 3.48
N GLN A 200 -12.04 8.34 2.80
CA GLN A 200 -12.17 8.43 1.34
C GLN A 200 -10.79 8.60 0.69
N ALA A 201 -10.72 8.31 -0.61
CA ALA A 201 -9.55 8.64 -1.40
C ALA A 201 -9.23 10.13 -1.30
N GLU A 202 -7.94 10.45 -1.40
CA GLU A 202 -7.48 11.83 -1.35
C GLU A 202 -6.38 12.05 -2.39
N HIS A 203 -6.37 13.20 -3.04
CA HIS A 203 -5.23 13.68 -3.83
C HIS A 203 -4.85 15.08 -3.41
N SER A 204 -3.53 15.32 -3.32
CA SER A 204 -2.98 16.62 -2.97
C SER A 204 -2.78 17.48 -4.22
N TYR A 205 -3.50 18.61 -4.31
CA TYR A 205 -3.32 19.67 -5.33
C TYR A 205 -2.89 21.00 -4.68
N PHE A 206 -2.40 21.95 -5.49
CA PHE A 206 -1.95 23.29 -5.05
C PHE A 206 -3.00 24.07 -4.21
N GLY A 207 -4.29 23.80 -4.41
CA GLY A 207 -5.40 24.48 -3.73
C GLY A 207 -6.01 23.73 -2.54
N GLY A 208 -5.52 22.52 -2.22
CA GLY A 208 -6.07 21.67 -1.18
C GLY A 208 -6.19 20.22 -1.62
N TYR A 209 -7.07 19.49 -0.94
CA TYR A 209 -7.28 18.07 -1.16
C TYR A 209 -8.59 17.80 -1.91
N GLU A 210 -8.54 16.89 -2.87
CA GLU A 210 -9.72 16.40 -3.58
C GLU A 210 -10.01 14.95 -3.20
N GLY A 211 -11.30 14.58 -3.12
CA GLY A 211 -11.76 13.24 -2.78
C GLY A 211 -11.62 12.21 -3.91
N ILE A 212 -10.55 12.30 -4.70
CA ILE A 212 -10.31 11.50 -5.91
C ILE A 212 -8.90 10.90 -5.85
N PHE A 213 -8.77 9.68 -6.34
CA PHE A 213 -7.51 8.99 -6.56
C PHE A 213 -7.08 9.11 -8.02
N ILE A 214 -5.87 9.64 -8.25
CA ILE A 214 -5.29 9.79 -9.58
C ILE A 214 -4.64 8.47 -9.98
N ASN A 215 -5.33 7.72 -10.82
CA ASN A 215 -4.85 6.46 -11.37
C ASN A 215 -4.33 6.58 -12.81
N SER A 216 -4.23 7.79 -13.36
CA SER A 216 -3.80 8.04 -14.74
C SER A 216 -2.31 8.42 -14.87
N LEU A 217 -1.51 8.17 -13.83
CA LEU A 217 -0.07 8.47 -13.79
C LEU A 217 0.73 7.80 -14.93
N VAL A 218 0.16 6.88 -15.70
CA VAL A 218 0.76 6.37 -16.94
C VAL A 218 -0.25 6.53 -18.08
N VAL A 219 0.10 7.35 -19.07
CA VAL A 219 -0.79 7.66 -20.21
C VAL A 219 -1.25 6.36 -20.88
N GLY A 220 -2.58 6.17 -20.95
CA GLY A 220 -3.19 4.99 -21.56
C GLY A 220 -3.18 3.72 -20.69
N CYS A 221 -2.70 3.80 -19.45
CA CYS A 221 -2.74 2.69 -18.49
C CYS A 221 -3.27 3.15 -17.12
N PRO A 222 -4.58 3.45 -17.01
CA PRO A 222 -5.22 3.58 -15.71
C PRO A 222 -5.05 2.29 -14.90
N PHE A 223 -4.89 2.40 -13.58
CA PHE A 223 -4.73 1.25 -12.70
C PHE A 223 -5.72 1.25 -11.52
N GLY A 224 -5.96 0.08 -10.94
CA GLY A 224 -6.75 -0.12 -9.74
C GLY A 224 -5.87 -0.53 -8.57
N ILE A 225 -6.35 -0.31 -7.34
CA ILE A 225 -5.71 -0.83 -6.13
C ILE A 225 -6.79 -1.48 -5.27
N ASN A 226 -6.58 -2.73 -4.91
CA ASN A 226 -7.33 -3.43 -3.88
C ASN A 226 -6.42 -3.68 -2.68
N LEU A 227 -6.91 -3.32 -1.49
CA LEU A 227 -6.21 -3.55 -0.23
C LEU A 227 -6.79 -4.75 0.50
N CYS A 228 -6.12 -5.90 0.32
CA CYS A 228 -6.41 -7.10 1.08
C CYS A 228 -7.90 -7.49 1.02
N LEU A 229 -8.65 -7.45 2.13
CA LEU A 229 -10.09 -7.79 2.17
C LEU A 229 -10.96 -7.01 1.18
N ASP A 230 -10.55 -5.79 0.79
CA ASP A 230 -11.25 -5.03 -0.25
C ASP A 230 -11.35 -5.81 -1.56
N TYR A 231 -10.35 -6.63 -1.89
CA TYR A 231 -10.38 -7.52 -3.06
C TYR A 231 -11.58 -8.47 -3.04
N ALA A 232 -11.96 -9.02 -1.88
CA ALA A 232 -13.07 -9.97 -1.79
C ALA A 232 -14.42 -9.29 -1.50
N ALA A 233 -14.40 -8.16 -0.79
CA ALA A 233 -15.59 -7.56 -0.19
C ALA A 233 -16.16 -6.36 -0.95
N LEU A 234 -15.33 -5.58 -1.67
CA LEU A 234 -15.82 -4.44 -2.45
C LEU A 234 -16.70 -4.93 -3.60
N LYS A 235 -17.86 -4.28 -3.76
CA LYS A 235 -18.73 -4.52 -4.90
C LYS A 235 -18.24 -3.73 -6.11
N ASP A 236 -18.45 -4.29 -7.30
CA ASP A 236 -18.18 -3.60 -8.55
C ASP A 236 -18.88 -2.24 -8.57
N GLY A 237 -18.13 -1.18 -8.88
CA GLY A 237 -18.64 0.18 -8.97
C GLY A 237 -18.81 0.91 -7.63
N GLU A 238 -18.58 0.25 -6.49
CA GLU A 238 -18.78 0.86 -5.16
C GLU A 238 -17.95 2.13 -4.95
N ARG A 239 -16.76 2.18 -5.55
CA ARG A 239 -15.79 3.27 -5.37
C ARG A 239 -15.39 3.98 -6.67
N ASP A 240 -16.16 3.80 -7.74
CA ASP A 240 -15.87 4.43 -9.05
C ASP A 240 -15.84 5.97 -8.99
N LYS A 241 -16.56 6.56 -8.03
CA LYS A 241 -16.57 8.02 -7.82
C LYS A 241 -15.32 8.55 -7.13
N GLU A 242 -14.52 7.67 -6.53
CA GLU A 242 -13.28 8.00 -5.84
C GLU A 242 -12.06 7.83 -6.74
N VAL A 243 -12.21 7.46 -8.01
CA VAL A 243 -11.11 7.30 -8.98
C VAL A 243 -11.29 8.22 -10.16
N GLU A 244 -10.18 8.71 -10.71
CA GLU A 244 -10.20 9.64 -11.84
C GLU A 244 -10.70 8.98 -13.14
N LEU A 245 -10.12 7.84 -13.49
CA LEU A 245 -10.46 7.10 -14.71
C LEU A 245 -10.99 5.72 -14.38
N ALA A 246 -12.25 5.48 -14.77
CA ALA A 246 -12.81 4.15 -14.85
C ALA A 246 -12.12 3.32 -15.94
N GLY A 247 -12.16 1.99 -15.82
CA GLY A 247 -11.61 1.09 -16.84
C GLY A 247 -10.11 0.83 -16.72
N ALA A 248 -9.65 0.56 -15.50
CA ALA A 248 -8.28 0.14 -15.21
C ALA A 248 -7.81 -0.99 -16.13
N LYS A 249 -6.51 -0.98 -16.46
CA LYS A 249 -5.80 -2.00 -17.26
C LYS A 249 -4.98 -2.95 -16.39
N ILE A 250 -4.50 -2.45 -15.25
CA ILE A 250 -3.76 -3.22 -14.24
C ILE A 250 -4.50 -3.06 -12.93
N ASP A 251 -4.70 -4.15 -12.19
CA ASP A 251 -5.19 -4.10 -10.81
C ASP A 251 -4.09 -4.55 -9.86
N PHE A 252 -3.83 -3.76 -8.81
CA PHE A 252 -2.83 -4.06 -7.80
C PHE A 252 -3.49 -4.53 -6.52
N LEU A 253 -3.33 -5.81 -6.19
CA LEU A 253 -3.66 -6.37 -4.89
C LEU A 253 -2.47 -6.17 -3.94
N ILE A 254 -2.55 -5.15 -3.10
CA ILE A 254 -1.60 -4.89 -2.02
C ILE A 254 -2.16 -5.60 -0.77
N ALA A 255 -1.46 -6.64 -0.32
CA ALA A 255 -2.04 -7.62 0.58
C ALA A 255 -1.13 -8.04 1.74
N CYS A 256 -1.75 -8.67 2.72
CA CYS A 256 -1.11 -9.44 3.78
C CYS A 256 -2.04 -10.62 4.13
N GLY A 257 -1.85 -11.75 3.44
CA GLY A 257 -2.59 -13.00 3.59
C GLY A 257 -3.78 -13.13 2.65
N MET A 258 -3.83 -12.37 1.55
CA MET A 258 -4.87 -12.48 0.54
C MET A 258 -4.30 -13.05 -0.75
N ASP A 259 -4.84 -14.18 -1.20
CA ASP A 259 -4.49 -14.79 -2.47
C ASP A 259 -5.36 -14.27 -3.61
N PHE A 260 -4.91 -14.48 -4.85
CA PHE A 260 -5.82 -14.33 -5.99
C PHE A 260 -6.91 -15.41 -5.95
N ASP A 261 -8.11 -15.04 -6.37
CA ASP A 261 -9.22 -15.96 -6.52
C ASP A 261 -9.42 -16.24 -8.02
N ASP A 262 -8.99 -17.41 -8.49
CA ASP A 262 -9.16 -17.86 -9.88
C ASP A 262 -10.65 -17.97 -10.29
N GLY A 263 -11.56 -18.09 -9.32
CA GLY A 263 -13.00 -18.12 -9.52
C GLY A 263 -13.63 -16.72 -9.59
N LYS A 264 -12.90 -15.67 -9.20
CA LYS A 264 -13.40 -14.31 -9.25
C LYS A 264 -13.34 -13.77 -10.68
N ARG A 265 -14.49 -13.27 -11.14
CA ARG A 265 -14.53 -12.50 -12.38
C ARG A 265 -14.11 -11.06 -12.10
N HIS A 266 -13.04 -10.62 -12.74
CA HIS A 266 -12.55 -9.25 -12.70
C HIS A 266 -13.22 -8.36 -13.76
N LEU A 267 -12.99 -7.05 -13.67
CA LEU A 267 -13.41 -6.10 -14.70
C LEU A 267 -12.84 -6.47 -16.06
N SER A 268 -13.68 -6.42 -17.10
CA SER A 268 -13.30 -6.78 -18.47
C SER A 268 -12.26 -5.85 -19.09
N SER A 269 -12.05 -4.66 -18.51
CA SER A 269 -11.01 -3.72 -18.93
C SER A 269 -9.61 -4.13 -18.50
N LEU A 270 -9.50 -4.96 -17.44
CA LEU A 270 -8.23 -5.41 -16.89
C LEU A 270 -7.56 -6.40 -17.85
N GLN A 271 -6.27 -6.16 -18.05
CA GLN A 271 -5.38 -7.01 -18.85
C GLN A 271 -4.40 -7.76 -17.94
N PHE A 272 -4.06 -7.20 -16.78
CA PHE A 272 -3.13 -7.78 -15.82
C PHE A 272 -3.60 -7.51 -14.38
N ALA A 273 -3.24 -8.41 -13.48
CA ALA A 273 -3.33 -8.17 -12.04
C ALA A 273 -1.98 -8.50 -11.39
N VAL A 274 -1.63 -7.73 -10.37
CA VAL A 274 -0.36 -7.83 -9.64
C VAL A 274 -0.69 -7.99 -8.17
N ARG A 275 -0.16 -9.05 -7.53
CA ARG A 275 -0.28 -9.28 -6.10
C ARG A 275 1.07 -9.04 -5.43
N ASN A 276 1.07 -8.23 -4.38
CA ASN A 276 2.20 -8.07 -3.48
C ASN A 276 1.72 -8.36 -2.06
N ASP A 277 2.06 -9.54 -1.56
CA ASP A 277 1.60 -10.08 -0.29
C ASP A 277 2.71 -10.05 0.77
N GLY A 278 2.39 -9.52 1.94
CA GLY A 278 3.31 -9.40 3.08
C GLY A 278 3.17 -10.48 4.15
N MET A 279 2.34 -11.52 3.95
CA MET A 279 2.16 -12.60 4.92
C MET A 279 3.25 -13.66 4.80
N GLY A 280 3.60 -14.29 5.93
CA GLY A 280 4.63 -15.32 5.95
C GLY A 280 5.98 -14.78 5.49
N ASP A 281 6.56 -15.38 4.46
CA ASP A 281 7.82 -14.94 3.82
C ASP A 281 7.61 -13.87 2.73
N GLY A 282 6.35 -13.47 2.52
CA GLY A 282 5.90 -12.61 1.45
C GLY A 282 5.84 -13.33 0.09
N GLU A 283 4.98 -12.83 -0.80
CA GLU A 283 4.84 -13.38 -2.15
C GLU A 283 4.55 -12.27 -3.17
N CYS A 284 5.05 -12.46 -4.39
CA CYS A 284 4.81 -11.53 -5.50
C CYS A 284 4.38 -12.32 -6.73
N GLU A 285 3.27 -11.91 -7.32
CA GLU A 285 2.68 -12.62 -8.45
C GLU A 285 2.13 -11.62 -9.47
N VAL A 286 2.27 -11.94 -10.76
CA VAL A 286 1.67 -11.19 -11.86
C VAL A 286 0.92 -12.16 -12.72
N VAL A 287 -0.35 -11.87 -13.01
CA VAL A 287 -1.21 -12.70 -13.85
C VAL A 287 -1.77 -11.91 -15.01
N LYS A 288 -2.00 -12.60 -16.12
CA LYS A 288 -2.69 -12.08 -17.30
C LYS A 288 -4.19 -12.36 -17.18
N LEU A 289 -5.00 -11.38 -17.56
CA LEU A 289 -6.45 -11.52 -17.65
C LEU A 289 -6.95 -11.41 -19.09
N GLU A 290 -7.96 -12.23 -19.41
CA GLU A 290 -8.73 -12.13 -20.65
C GLU A 290 -10.23 -12.22 -20.32
N ALA A 291 -11.00 -11.24 -20.79
CA ALA A 291 -12.44 -11.12 -20.52
C ALA A 291 -12.82 -11.18 -19.02
N GLY A 292 -11.90 -10.75 -18.14
CA GLY A 292 -12.07 -10.74 -16.69
C GLY A 292 -11.61 -12.01 -15.97
N TRP A 293 -11.02 -12.98 -16.66
CA TRP A 293 -10.55 -14.23 -16.07
C TRP A 293 -9.03 -14.31 -16.07
N ILE A 294 -8.45 -14.86 -15.01
CA ILE A 294 -7.03 -15.20 -14.96
C ILE A 294 -6.79 -16.35 -15.96
N VAL A 295 -5.88 -16.12 -16.92
CA VAL A 295 -5.56 -17.11 -17.97
C VAL A 295 -4.12 -17.60 -17.94
N GLY A 296 -3.28 -17.01 -17.09
CA GLY A 296 -1.92 -17.47 -16.92
C GLY A 296 -1.06 -16.52 -16.11
N VAL A 297 0.02 -17.08 -15.56
CA VAL A 297 1.04 -16.34 -14.81
C VAL A 297 1.99 -15.66 -15.79
N VAL A 298 2.33 -14.40 -15.51
CA VAL A 298 3.41 -13.68 -16.18
C VAL A 298 4.70 -13.97 -15.40
N PRO A 299 5.74 -14.51 -16.04
CA PRO A 299 7.00 -14.81 -15.36
C PRO A 299 7.61 -13.54 -14.75
N SER A 300 8.06 -13.66 -13.49
CA SER A 300 8.91 -12.66 -12.84
C SER A 300 10.29 -13.23 -12.58
N VAL A 301 11.31 -12.37 -12.61
CA VAL A 301 12.70 -12.72 -12.29
C VAL A 301 13.11 -12.02 -11.00
N VAL A 302 13.88 -12.71 -10.16
CA VAL A 302 14.46 -12.10 -8.96
C VAL A 302 15.69 -11.31 -9.37
N ILE A 303 15.67 -9.99 -9.17
CA ILE A 303 16.75 -9.09 -9.58
C ILE A 303 17.64 -8.62 -8.43
N ASP A 304 17.20 -8.76 -7.17
CA ASP A 304 17.99 -8.49 -5.96
C ASP A 304 17.28 -9.08 -4.73
N ASP A 305 17.68 -10.28 -4.33
CA ASP A 305 17.21 -11.10 -3.18
C ASP A 305 15.69 -11.24 -3.03
N SER A 306 15.05 -10.14 -2.64
CA SER A 306 13.62 -9.97 -2.37
C SER A 306 12.88 -9.12 -3.41
N LEU A 307 13.53 -8.69 -4.49
CA LEU A 307 12.93 -7.83 -5.52
C LEU A 307 12.63 -8.64 -6.78
N HIS A 308 11.36 -8.72 -7.14
CA HIS A 308 10.87 -9.42 -8.32
C HIS A 308 10.54 -8.43 -9.42
N LEU A 309 10.96 -8.72 -10.65
CA LEU A 309 10.72 -7.87 -11.82
C LEU A 309 9.96 -8.67 -12.90
N ALA A 310 8.88 -8.10 -13.41
CA ALA A 310 8.11 -8.63 -14.53
C ALA A 310 7.92 -7.56 -15.61
N ALA A 311 7.77 -8.00 -16.86
CA ALA A 311 7.42 -7.15 -18.00
C ALA A 311 6.02 -7.47 -18.49
N ILE A 312 5.19 -6.45 -18.69
CA ILE A 312 3.84 -6.61 -19.26
C ILE A 312 3.65 -5.67 -20.44
N GLN A 313 2.92 -6.14 -21.45
CA GLN A 313 2.58 -5.37 -22.63
C GLN A 313 1.10 -4.98 -22.56
N ILE A 314 0.84 -3.71 -22.25
CA ILE A 314 -0.51 -3.14 -22.25
C ILE A 314 -0.95 -2.89 -23.69
N ALA A 315 -2.13 -3.39 -24.06
CA ALA A 315 -2.79 -3.09 -25.33
C ALA A 315 -3.46 -1.72 -25.31
#